data_AF-A0A4R5F398-F1
#
_entry.id   AF-A0A4R5F398-F1
#
_cell.length_a   1.000
_cell.length_b   1.000
_cell.length_c   1.000
_cell.angle_alpha   90.00
_cell.angle_beta   90.00
_cell.angle_gamma   90.00
#
_symmetry.space_group_name_H-M   'P 1'
#
loop_
_entity.id
_entity.type
_entity.pdbx_description
1 polymer ?
#
loop_
_entity_poly.entity_id
_entity_poly.type
_entity_poly.pdbx_seq_one_letter_code
_entity_poly.pdbx_strand_id
1 'polypeptide(L)'
;MKKVIYFIVLLFSTSCLLAQKEELFVKKCIENYIEGSSYNKPDSIEKAFYSEANLFLSHKDKDLWIVPVSEYTKWFKTGNQGQFNGRIGRIISIDLYNNIALAKAEIVIPDKKIEFIDMFLLKKIQGEWKIISKSASSLESNKSGRHILFIVSNAHYYGKSIIATGNSFSEIVNAYHTFKTEGYTVDFVSPEGGSIPLAYINTSDTLQKQYLYDQDFMYALKNTKKPAEIDSKNYKAVHYIGGGSAMYDVPENAAIQTIALKVYEENKGIISSVCHGTAGIVNLKTNDGNYLVAGKKISGYPDSFEKQDGEYFKYFPFLIQKTIEERGGVFKFSARSASHVETDGRIVTGQNFESSRGVALKIIELINGAKNE
;
A
#
# COMPACT_ATOMS: atom_id res chain seq x y z
N MET A 1 43.25 -3.77 -7.16
CA MET A 1 41.90 -4.34 -6.93
C MET A 1 41.02 -3.46 -6.03
N LYS A 2 41.45 -3.00 -4.83
CA LYS A 2 40.61 -2.13 -3.97
C LYS A 2 40.11 -0.84 -4.64
N LYS A 3 40.96 -0.08 -5.37
CA LYS A 3 40.56 1.17 -6.07
C LYS A 3 39.53 0.96 -7.21
N VAL A 4 39.56 -0.19 -7.88
CA VAL A 4 38.61 -0.53 -8.95
C VAL A 4 37.23 -0.86 -8.36
N ILE A 5 37.20 -1.53 -7.21
CA ILE A 5 35.96 -1.81 -6.47
C ILE A 5 35.29 -0.52 -5.98
N TYR A 6 36.05 0.45 -5.45
CA TYR A 6 35.49 1.74 -5.03
C TYR A 6 34.91 2.56 -6.20
N PHE A 7 35.56 2.53 -7.37
CA PHE A 7 35.08 3.27 -8.54
C PHE A 7 33.80 2.65 -9.15
N ILE A 8 33.70 1.31 -9.15
CA ILE A 8 32.51 0.59 -9.60
C ILE A 8 31.33 0.83 -8.64
N VAL A 9 31.55 0.76 -7.32
CA VAL A 9 30.50 1.03 -6.32
C VAL A 9 29.97 2.46 -6.42
N LEU A 10 30.82 3.45 -6.74
CA LEU A 10 30.43 4.86 -6.92
C LEU A 10 29.61 5.11 -8.21
N LEU A 11 29.92 4.40 -9.30
CA LEU A 11 29.15 4.49 -10.56
C LEU A 11 27.77 3.81 -10.48
N PHE A 12 27.67 2.70 -9.75
CA PHE A 12 26.38 2.02 -9.53
C PHE A 12 25.47 2.80 -8.57
N SER A 13 26.00 3.47 -7.54
CA SER A 13 25.18 4.29 -6.65
C SER A 13 24.63 5.54 -7.34
N THR A 14 25.42 6.21 -8.18
CA THR A 14 24.97 7.41 -8.92
C THR A 14 23.90 7.11 -9.97
N SER A 15 24.01 6.00 -10.70
CA SER A 15 22.99 5.57 -11.67
C SER A 15 21.66 5.19 -11.01
N CYS A 16 21.70 4.50 -9.87
CA CYS A 16 20.51 4.15 -9.10
C CYS A 16 19.79 5.40 -8.55
N LEU A 17 20.54 6.37 -8.01
CA LEU A 17 19.98 7.65 -7.54
C LEU A 17 19.35 8.46 -8.68
N LEU A 18 19.96 8.45 -9.87
CA LEU A 18 19.40 9.10 -11.05
C LEU A 18 18.10 8.42 -11.48
N ALA A 19 18.05 7.09 -11.54
CA ALA A 19 16.83 6.36 -11.91
C ALA A 19 15.68 6.63 -10.95
N GLN A 20 15.92 6.61 -9.63
CA GLN A 20 14.91 6.96 -8.61
C GLN A 20 14.41 8.40 -8.78
N LYS A 21 15.30 9.33 -9.12
CA LYS A 21 14.93 10.73 -9.38
C LYS A 21 14.07 10.88 -10.63
N GLU A 22 14.40 10.16 -11.71
CA GLU A 22 13.60 10.17 -12.94
C GLU A 22 12.21 9.56 -12.72
N GLU A 23 12.12 8.45 -11.98
CA GLU A 23 10.83 7.84 -11.61
C GLU A 23 9.97 8.83 -10.81
N LEU A 24 10.55 9.57 -9.87
CA LEU A 24 9.83 10.63 -9.14
C LEU A 24 9.29 11.73 -10.07
N PHE A 25 10.04 12.11 -11.12
CA PHE A 25 9.57 13.09 -12.09
C PHE A 25 8.46 12.55 -13.00
N VAL A 26 8.53 11.28 -13.40
CA VAL A 26 7.44 10.60 -14.11
C VAL A 26 6.20 10.55 -13.22
N LYS A 27 6.34 10.13 -11.96
CA LYS A 27 5.26 10.12 -10.95
C LYS A 27 4.61 11.49 -10.84
N LYS A 28 5.40 12.55 -10.67
CA LYS A 28 4.90 13.93 -10.59
C LYS A 28 4.17 14.38 -11.87
N CYS A 29 4.63 13.94 -13.04
CA CYS A 29 3.95 14.21 -14.31
C CYS A 29 2.55 13.59 -14.32
N ILE A 30 2.42 12.31 -13.94
CA ILE A 30 1.13 11.61 -13.87
C ILE A 30 0.26 12.17 -12.73
N GLU A 31 0.83 12.56 -11.60
CA GLU A 31 0.11 13.20 -10.50
C GLU A 31 -0.50 14.54 -10.92
N ASN A 32 0.20 15.36 -11.72
CA ASN A 32 -0.39 16.59 -12.29
C ASN A 32 -1.61 16.27 -13.18
N TYR A 33 -1.56 15.19 -13.96
CA TYR A 33 -2.71 14.72 -14.74
C TYR A 33 -3.87 14.29 -13.83
N ILE A 34 -3.58 13.44 -12.83
CA ILE A 34 -4.59 12.92 -11.90
C ILE A 34 -5.24 14.10 -11.16
N GLU A 35 -4.45 14.93 -10.48
CA GLU A 35 -4.94 16.08 -9.71
C GLU A 35 -5.69 17.06 -10.63
N GLY A 36 -5.14 17.34 -11.80
CA GLY A 36 -5.79 18.21 -12.78
C GLY A 36 -7.18 17.70 -13.18
N SER A 37 -7.30 16.40 -13.43
CA SER A 37 -8.58 15.78 -13.76
C SER A 37 -9.52 15.67 -12.56
N SER A 38 -9.02 15.50 -11.33
CA SER A 38 -9.80 15.32 -10.11
C SER A 38 -10.32 16.62 -9.50
N TYR A 39 -9.65 17.75 -9.77
CA TYR A 39 -9.96 19.05 -9.17
C TYR A 39 -10.30 20.13 -10.20
N ASN A 40 -10.65 19.73 -11.43
CA ASN A 40 -10.97 20.63 -12.53
C ASN A 40 -9.87 21.68 -12.77
N LYS A 41 -8.59 21.28 -12.84
CA LYS A 41 -7.46 22.19 -13.11
C LYS A 41 -6.88 21.89 -14.50
N PRO A 42 -7.40 22.50 -15.57
CA PRO A 42 -6.99 22.21 -16.94
C PRO A 42 -5.51 22.54 -17.18
N ASP A 43 -4.96 23.57 -16.55
CA ASP A 43 -3.55 23.95 -16.66
C ASP A 43 -2.60 22.86 -16.12
N SER A 44 -3.01 22.15 -15.06
CA SER A 44 -2.25 21.01 -14.52
C SER A 44 -2.24 19.84 -15.50
N ILE A 45 -3.37 19.59 -16.18
CA ILE A 45 -3.47 18.58 -17.24
C ILE A 45 -2.57 19.00 -18.41
N GLU A 46 -2.69 20.23 -18.90
CA GLU A 46 -1.89 20.74 -20.01
C GLU A 46 -0.38 20.65 -19.71
N LYS A 47 0.03 21.01 -18.49
CA LYS A 47 1.42 20.90 -18.05
C LYS A 47 1.97 19.47 -18.10
N ALA A 48 1.13 18.47 -17.83
CA ALA A 48 1.53 17.06 -17.85
C ALA A 48 1.74 16.52 -19.27
N PHE A 49 1.06 17.08 -20.27
CA PHE A 49 1.10 16.58 -21.64
C PHE A 49 2.07 17.36 -22.52
N TYR A 50 2.56 16.69 -23.56
CA TYR A 50 3.13 17.37 -24.71
C TYR A 50 2.00 18.04 -25.51
N SER A 51 2.22 19.23 -26.06
CA SER A 51 1.16 20.06 -26.65
C SER A 51 0.43 19.39 -27.84
N GLU A 52 1.11 18.49 -28.55
CA GLU A 52 0.56 17.73 -29.69
C GLU A 52 0.13 16.30 -29.31
N ALA A 53 0.12 15.97 -28.01
CA ALA A 53 -0.28 14.66 -27.57
C ALA A 53 -1.77 14.40 -27.85
N ASN A 54 -2.06 13.14 -28.19
CA ASN A 54 -3.41 12.66 -28.42
C ASN A 54 -3.80 11.62 -27.37
N LEU A 55 -5.09 11.62 -27.04
CA LEU A 55 -5.74 10.56 -26.30
C LEU A 55 -6.45 9.65 -27.30
N PHE A 56 -6.31 8.34 -27.12
CA PHE A 56 -6.94 7.30 -27.93
C PHE A 56 -8.01 6.63 -27.07
N LEU A 57 -9.25 7.10 -27.21
CA LEU A 57 -10.39 6.72 -26.40
C LEU A 57 -11.42 5.96 -27.25
N SER A 58 -12.45 5.43 -26.60
CA SER A 58 -13.63 4.89 -27.28
C SER A 58 -14.87 5.71 -26.93
N HIS A 59 -15.79 5.83 -27.88
CA HIS A 59 -17.11 6.45 -27.73
C HIS A 59 -18.18 5.48 -28.25
N LYS A 60 -19.45 5.64 -27.84
CA LYS A 60 -20.54 4.69 -28.17
C LYS A 60 -20.62 4.31 -29.64
N ASP A 61 -20.33 5.25 -30.53
CA ASP A 61 -20.43 5.08 -31.99
C ASP A 61 -19.06 5.07 -32.70
N LYS A 62 -17.95 5.07 -31.95
CA LYS A 62 -16.58 5.11 -32.48
C LYS A 62 -15.64 4.28 -31.62
N ASP A 63 -15.18 3.16 -32.16
CA ASP A 63 -14.18 2.29 -31.52
C ASP A 63 -12.87 3.03 -31.23
N LEU A 64 -12.46 3.90 -32.16
CA LEU A 64 -11.30 4.79 -32.03
C LEU A 64 -11.72 6.25 -32.14
N TRP A 65 -11.65 6.96 -31.02
CA TRP A 65 -11.82 8.40 -30.92
C TRP A 65 -10.50 9.04 -30.50
N ILE A 66 -9.87 9.74 -31.45
CA ILE A 66 -8.62 10.48 -31.23
C ILE A 66 -8.99 11.88 -30.74
N VAL A 67 -8.53 12.23 -29.54
CA VAL A 67 -8.80 13.51 -28.88
C VAL A 67 -7.49 14.24 -28.63
N PRO A 68 -7.23 15.39 -29.29
CA PRO A 68 -6.09 16.23 -28.95
C PRO A 68 -6.16 16.69 -27.50
N VAL A 69 -5.02 16.79 -26.81
CA VAL A 69 -5.03 17.25 -25.41
C VAL A 69 -5.67 18.63 -25.24
N SER A 70 -5.51 19.51 -26.23
CA SER A 70 -6.14 20.84 -26.26
C SER A 70 -7.67 20.81 -26.28
N GLU A 71 -8.26 19.71 -26.73
CA GLU A 71 -9.70 19.45 -26.63
C GLU A 71 -10.05 18.82 -25.29
N TYR A 72 -9.30 17.81 -24.86
CA TYR A 72 -9.51 17.11 -23.59
C TYR A 72 -9.50 18.06 -22.38
N THR A 73 -8.57 19.02 -22.33
CA THR A 73 -8.49 19.99 -21.22
C THR A 73 -9.74 20.86 -21.12
N LYS A 74 -10.47 21.10 -22.22
CA LYS A 74 -11.72 21.88 -22.21
C LYS A 74 -12.81 21.21 -21.37
N TRP A 75 -12.81 19.89 -21.24
CA TRP A 75 -13.80 19.15 -20.43
C TRP A 75 -13.74 19.51 -18.95
N PHE A 76 -12.61 20.07 -18.48
CA PHE A 76 -12.38 20.46 -17.09
C PHE A 76 -12.48 21.98 -16.86
N LYS A 77 -12.80 22.78 -17.90
CA LYS A 77 -12.94 24.24 -17.78
C LYS A 77 -14.25 24.69 -17.15
N THR A 78 -15.32 23.91 -17.33
CA THR A 78 -16.66 24.27 -16.85
C THR A 78 -16.90 23.90 -15.39
N GLY A 79 -16.04 23.05 -14.81
CA GLY A 79 -16.09 22.71 -13.40
C GLY A 79 -15.56 23.83 -12.52
N ASN A 80 -16.00 23.85 -11.25
CA ASN A 80 -15.44 24.75 -10.24
C ASN A 80 -13.95 24.43 -10.03
N GLN A 81 -13.10 25.39 -10.37
CA GLN A 81 -11.65 25.23 -10.36
C GLN A 81 -11.15 24.97 -8.94
N GLY A 82 -10.41 23.87 -8.75
CA GLY A 82 -9.90 23.45 -7.45
C GLY A 82 -10.87 22.62 -6.61
N GLN A 83 -12.14 22.46 -7.04
CA GLN A 83 -13.11 21.61 -6.34
C GLN A 83 -12.99 20.15 -6.78
N PHE A 84 -12.94 19.24 -5.80
CA PHE A 84 -12.96 17.80 -6.06
C PHE A 84 -14.24 17.39 -6.79
N ASN A 85 -14.11 16.66 -7.90
CA ASN A 85 -15.21 16.29 -8.78
C ASN A 85 -15.61 14.80 -8.70
N GLY A 86 -15.16 14.08 -7.68
CA GLY A 86 -15.47 12.66 -7.47
C GLY A 86 -14.54 11.68 -8.18
N ARG A 87 -13.58 12.15 -8.99
CA ARG A 87 -12.57 11.30 -9.64
C ARG A 87 -11.42 11.02 -8.67
N ILE A 88 -11.29 9.78 -8.21
CA ILE A 88 -10.20 9.34 -7.34
C ILE A 88 -9.16 8.65 -8.21
N GLY A 89 -8.02 9.29 -8.42
CA GLY A 89 -6.95 8.75 -9.25
C GLY A 89 -5.78 8.20 -8.44
N ARG A 90 -5.16 7.12 -8.92
CA ARG A 90 -3.89 6.61 -8.40
C ARG A 90 -3.02 6.01 -9.50
N ILE A 91 -1.71 6.06 -9.31
CA ILE A 91 -0.75 5.36 -10.17
C ILE A 91 -0.76 3.87 -9.78
N ILE A 92 -0.85 3.00 -10.78
CA ILE A 92 -0.73 1.55 -10.62
C ILE A 92 0.71 1.09 -10.85
N SER A 93 1.34 1.55 -11.93
CA SER A 93 2.70 1.17 -12.26
C SER A 93 3.41 2.20 -13.14
N ILE A 94 4.74 2.22 -13.04
CA ILE A 94 5.65 2.99 -13.89
C ILE A 94 6.76 2.04 -14.33
N ASP A 95 7.00 1.97 -15.64
CA ASP A 95 8.18 1.32 -16.23
C ASP A 95 9.01 2.39 -16.93
N LEU A 96 10.27 2.52 -16.54
CA LEU A 96 11.16 3.58 -16.97
C LEU A 96 12.36 2.99 -17.72
N TYR A 97 12.62 3.54 -18.91
CA TYR A 97 13.82 3.19 -19.67
C TYR A 97 14.46 4.45 -20.27
N ASN A 98 15.61 4.85 -19.73
CA ASN A 98 16.34 6.06 -20.13
C ASN A 98 15.46 7.31 -20.15
N ASN A 99 14.99 7.72 -21.33
CA ASN A 99 14.26 8.94 -21.58
C ASN A 99 12.82 8.69 -22.10
N ILE A 100 12.32 7.46 -21.94
CA ILE A 100 10.94 7.04 -22.18
C ILE A 100 10.39 6.35 -20.92
N ALA A 101 9.07 6.39 -20.73
CA ALA A 101 8.40 5.63 -19.69
C ALA A 101 7.01 5.17 -20.15
N LEU A 102 6.58 4.04 -19.61
CA LEU A 102 5.19 3.62 -19.61
C LEU A 102 4.63 3.83 -18.21
N ALA A 103 3.41 4.34 -18.11
CA ALA A 103 2.71 4.39 -16.83
C ALA A 103 1.29 3.89 -16.97
N LYS A 104 0.77 3.33 -15.88
CA LYS A 104 -0.63 2.92 -15.74
C LYS A 104 -1.22 3.65 -14.55
N ALA A 105 -2.38 4.26 -14.73
CA ALA A 105 -3.14 4.85 -13.63
C ALA A 105 -4.57 4.32 -13.64
N GLU A 106 -5.18 4.34 -12.47
CA GLU A 106 -6.58 4.04 -12.26
C GLU A 106 -7.30 5.31 -11.85
N ILE A 107 -8.47 5.55 -12.43
CA ILE A 107 -9.40 6.59 -12.00
C ILE A 107 -10.74 5.96 -11.63
N VAL A 108 -11.10 6.01 -10.36
CA VAL A 108 -12.39 5.52 -9.86
C VAL A 108 -13.35 6.69 -9.71
N ILE A 109 -14.61 6.49 -10.11
CA ILE A 109 -15.72 7.42 -9.84
C ILE A 109 -16.82 6.64 -9.11
N PRO A 110 -16.74 6.52 -7.77
CA PRO A 110 -17.62 5.63 -7.00
C PRO A 110 -19.11 5.89 -7.22
N ASP A 111 -19.53 7.16 -7.25
CA ASP A 111 -20.93 7.56 -7.45
C ASP A 111 -21.50 7.10 -8.79
N LYS A 112 -20.63 6.87 -9.77
CA LYS A 112 -21.00 6.39 -11.11
C LYS A 112 -20.72 4.90 -11.30
N LYS A 113 -20.20 4.20 -10.28
CA LYS A 113 -19.82 2.78 -10.33
C LYS A 113 -18.96 2.45 -11.56
N ILE A 114 -18.00 3.32 -11.86
CA ILE A 114 -17.13 3.17 -13.02
C ILE A 114 -15.69 3.39 -12.62
N GLU A 115 -14.79 2.60 -13.19
CA GLU A 115 -13.36 2.85 -13.13
C GLU A 115 -12.78 2.93 -14.53
N PHE A 116 -11.73 3.73 -14.67
CA PHE A 116 -10.94 3.87 -15.86
C PHE A 116 -9.54 3.34 -15.60
N ILE A 117 -9.01 2.57 -16.54
CA ILE A 117 -7.60 2.27 -16.61
C ILE A 117 -6.99 3.11 -17.72
N ASP A 118 -6.08 3.97 -17.31
CA ASP A 118 -5.36 4.90 -18.15
C ASP A 118 -3.94 4.38 -18.39
N MET A 119 -3.53 4.27 -19.64
CA MET A 119 -2.17 3.89 -20.02
C MET A 119 -1.49 5.07 -20.72
N PHE A 120 -0.27 5.37 -20.31
CA PHE A 120 0.50 6.53 -20.77
C PHE A 120 1.81 6.09 -21.40
N LEU A 121 2.12 6.70 -22.54
CA LEU A 121 3.48 6.73 -23.08
C LEU A 121 4.07 8.11 -22.78
N LEU A 122 5.19 8.14 -22.09
CA LEU A 122 5.89 9.36 -21.71
C LEU A 122 7.25 9.45 -22.37
N LYS A 123 7.67 10.70 -22.60
CA LYS A 123 8.99 11.05 -23.12
C LYS A 123 9.58 12.18 -22.31
N LYS A 124 10.87 12.08 -22.01
CA LYS A 124 11.65 13.22 -21.52
C LYS A 124 12.01 14.12 -22.70
N ILE A 125 11.51 15.35 -22.70
CA ILE A 125 11.67 16.38 -23.74
C ILE A 125 12.22 17.63 -23.06
N GLN A 126 13.36 18.13 -23.53
CA GLN A 126 14.02 19.33 -22.97
C GLN A 126 14.21 19.28 -21.43
N GLY A 127 14.45 18.09 -20.88
CA GLY A 127 14.64 17.89 -19.44
C GLY A 127 13.37 17.62 -18.64
N GLU A 128 12.18 17.79 -19.23
CA GLU A 128 10.89 17.56 -18.58
C GLU A 128 10.22 16.27 -19.06
N TRP A 129 9.56 15.55 -18.17
CA TRP A 129 8.71 14.42 -18.54
C TRP A 129 7.34 14.90 -18.99
N LYS A 130 6.91 14.44 -20.17
CA LYS A 130 5.62 14.75 -20.75
C LYS A 130 4.91 13.48 -21.20
N ILE A 131 3.60 13.42 -21.00
CA ILE A 131 2.73 12.45 -21.62
C ILE A 131 2.64 12.80 -23.11
N ILE A 132 3.13 11.91 -23.97
CA ILE A 132 3.08 12.09 -25.44
C ILE A 132 1.93 11.32 -26.09
N SER A 133 1.40 10.32 -25.41
CA SER A 133 0.22 9.57 -25.82
C SER A 133 -0.46 8.95 -24.60
N LYS A 134 -1.79 8.84 -24.65
CA LYS A 134 -2.59 8.18 -23.63
C LYS A 134 -3.69 7.34 -24.29
N SER A 135 -3.94 6.14 -23.78
CA SER A 135 -5.19 5.42 -24.04
C SER A 135 -5.95 5.21 -22.73
N ALA A 136 -7.24 4.96 -22.83
CA ALA A 136 -8.03 4.56 -21.67
C ALA A 136 -9.21 3.69 -22.04
N SER A 137 -9.58 2.83 -21.12
CA SER A 137 -10.83 2.08 -21.17
C SER A 137 -11.50 2.12 -19.80
N SER A 138 -12.82 1.95 -19.80
CA SER A 138 -13.63 1.96 -18.59
C SER A 138 -14.37 0.65 -18.40
N LEU A 139 -14.61 0.31 -17.14
CA LEU A 139 -15.42 -0.84 -16.76
C LEU A 139 -16.29 -0.52 -15.54
N GLU A 140 -17.39 -1.26 -15.39
CA GLU A 140 -18.23 -1.18 -14.19
C GLU A 140 -17.40 -1.58 -12.97
N SER A 141 -17.49 -0.80 -11.90
CA SER A 141 -16.65 -0.95 -10.72
C SER A 141 -17.47 -0.95 -9.44
N ASN A 142 -17.13 -1.83 -8.52
CA ASN A 142 -17.62 -1.82 -7.15
C ASN A 142 -16.74 -1.01 -6.20
N LYS A 143 -15.68 -0.35 -6.70
CA LYS A 143 -14.74 0.38 -5.86
C LYS A 143 -15.39 1.56 -5.15
N SER A 144 -15.25 1.55 -3.83
CA SER A 144 -15.85 2.53 -2.93
C SER A 144 -15.06 3.83 -2.80
N GLY A 145 -13.84 3.87 -3.32
CA GLY A 145 -12.88 4.97 -3.08
C GLY A 145 -12.28 4.97 -1.67
N ARG A 146 -12.48 3.90 -0.88
CA ARG A 146 -11.95 3.76 0.48
C ARG A 146 -10.68 2.96 0.49
N HIS A 147 -9.72 3.40 1.30
CA HIS A 147 -8.39 2.81 1.35
C HIS A 147 -8.10 2.11 2.68
N ILE A 148 -7.36 1.01 2.58
CA ILE A 148 -6.75 0.28 3.69
C ILE A 148 -5.22 0.36 3.51
N LEU A 149 -4.51 0.70 4.58
CA LEU A 149 -3.05 0.79 4.56
C LEU A 149 -2.44 -0.49 5.13
N PHE A 150 -1.79 -1.28 4.29
CA PHE A 150 -1.01 -2.43 4.73
C PHE A 150 0.37 -1.96 5.18
N ILE A 151 0.74 -2.33 6.40
CA ILE A 151 2.05 -2.03 6.99
C ILE A 151 2.88 -3.31 6.93
N VAL A 152 4.02 -3.21 6.26
CA VAL A 152 4.97 -4.31 5.99
C VAL A 152 6.39 -3.86 6.32
N SER A 153 7.31 -4.80 6.48
CA SER A 153 8.70 -4.53 6.87
C SER A 153 9.67 -4.67 5.71
N ASN A 154 10.77 -3.90 5.75
CA ASN A 154 11.91 -4.03 4.84
C ASN A 154 12.95 -5.05 5.36
N ALA A 155 12.78 -5.64 6.55
CA ALA A 155 13.76 -6.53 7.16
C ALA A 155 13.90 -7.88 6.43
N HIS A 156 15.08 -8.12 5.85
CA HIS A 156 15.40 -9.34 5.10
C HIS A 156 15.86 -10.51 5.97
N TYR A 157 16.33 -10.24 7.19
CA TYR A 157 16.90 -11.23 8.09
C TYR A 157 16.33 -11.07 9.49
N TYR A 158 16.39 -12.12 10.29
CA TYR A 158 16.09 -12.03 11.72
C TYR A 158 17.18 -11.21 12.42
N GLY A 159 16.90 -9.94 12.69
CA GLY A 159 17.82 -9.01 13.35
C GLY A 159 19.16 -8.92 12.63
N LYS A 160 20.26 -9.10 13.37
CA LYS A 160 21.63 -9.07 12.83
C LYS A 160 22.13 -10.44 12.34
N SER A 161 21.24 -11.43 12.21
CA SER A 161 21.60 -12.76 11.72
C SER A 161 21.72 -12.80 10.19
N ILE A 162 22.09 -13.98 9.67
CA ILE A 162 22.04 -14.31 8.24
C ILE A 162 20.81 -15.16 7.87
N ILE A 163 19.90 -15.41 8.82
CA ILE A 163 18.73 -16.26 8.63
C ILE A 163 17.67 -15.41 7.94
N ALA A 164 17.34 -15.77 6.70
CA ALA A 164 16.36 -15.04 5.91
C ALA A 164 14.96 -15.09 6.54
N THR A 165 14.23 -13.99 6.38
CA THR A 165 12.82 -13.87 6.75
C THR A 165 12.09 -13.04 5.71
N GLY A 166 10.80 -12.79 5.92
CA GLY A 166 10.02 -11.92 5.05
C GLY A 166 8.60 -11.73 5.57
N ASN A 167 7.90 -10.85 4.86
CA ASN A 167 6.48 -10.61 5.09
C ASN A 167 5.71 -11.83 4.58
N SER A 168 4.70 -12.28 5.33
CA SER A 168 3.96 -13.48 4.98
C SER A 168 3.11 -13.25 3.72
N PHE A 169 3.50 -13.85 2.60
CA PHE A 169 2.81 -13.68 1.33
C PHE A 169 1.36 -14.20 1.40
N SER A 170 1.15 -15.30 2.11
CA SER A 170 -0.18 -15.84 2.38
C SER A 170 -1.06 -14.84 3.14
N GLU A 171 -0.53 -14.17 4.18
CA GLU A 171 -1.29 -13.19 4.95
C GLU A 171 -1.65 -11.96 4.10
N ILE A 172 -0.68 -11.45 3.32
CA ILE A 172 -0.91 -10.35 2.39
C ILE A 172 -2.01 -10.71 1.40
N VAL A 173 -1.87 -11.85 0.70
CA VAL A 173 -2.76 -12.24 -0.39
C VAL A 173 -4.19 -12.48 0.10
N ASN A 174 -4.36 -13.18 1.22
CA ASN A 174 -5.69 -13.46 1.77
C ASN A 174 -6.41 -12.17 2.20
N ALA A 175 -5.71 -11.25 2.88
CA ALA A 175 -6.29 -9.98 3.28
C ALA A 175 -6.55 -9.07 2.06
N TYR A 176 -5.57 -8.92 1.17
CA TYR A 176 -5.66 -8.09 -0.03
C TYR A 176 -6.81 -8.52 -0.93
N HIS A 177 -6.94 -9.83 -1.19
CA HIS A 177 -8.03 -10.37 -2.00
C HIS A 177 -9.40 -10.06 -1.40
N THR A 178 -9.53 -10.24 -0.08
CA THR A 178 -10.77 -9.96 0.64
C THR A 178 -11.17 -8.49 0.51
N PHE A 179 -10.25 -7.55 0.75
CA PHE A 179 -10.51 -6.12 0.58
C PHE A 179 -10.83 -5.72 -0.86
N LYS A 180 -10.07 -6.24 -1.83
CA LYS A 180 -10.27 -5.92 -3.25
C LYS A 180 -11.64 -6.40 -3.74
N THR A 181 -12.07 -7.59 -3.31
CA THR A 181 -13.38 -8.16 -3.66
C THR A 181 -14.52 -7.29 -3.13
N GLU A 182 -14.36 -6.69 -1.95
CA GLU A 182 -15.32 -5.77 -1.34
C GLU A 182 -15.17 -4.30 -1.80
N GLY A 183 -14.40 -4.05 -2.87
CA GLY A 183 -14.29 -2.72 -3.47
C GLY A 183 -13.42 -1.73 -2.69
N TYR A 184 -12.51 -2.22 -1.84
CA TYR A 184 -11.51 -1.39 -1.16
C TYR A 184 -10.21 -1.32 -1.97
N THR A 185 -9.56 -0.16 -1.90
CA THR A 185 -8.20 0.01 -2.39
C THR A 185 -7.22 -0.35 -1.28
N VAL A 186 -6.18 -1.12 -1.59
CA VAL A 186 -5.09 -1.41 -0.66
C VAL A 186 -3.82 -0.70 -1.14
N ASP A 187 -3.20 0.05 -0.23
CA ASP A 187 -1.87 0.63 -0.40
C ASP A 187 -0.90 -0.01 0.59
N PHE A 188 0.40 0.00 0.28
CA PHE A 188 1.45 -0.57 1.12
C PHE A 188 2.39 0.52 1.60
N VAL A 189 2.78 0.46 2.86
CA VAL A 189 3.85 1.27 3.45
C VAL A 189 4.86 0.36 4.14
N SER A 190 6.13 0.69 3.99
CA SER A 190 7.21 0.10 4.77
C SER A 190 8.15 1.20 5.28
N PRO A 191 8.97 0.95 6.31
CA PRO A 191 9.85 1.95 6.91
C PRO A 191 10.68 2.75 5.89
N GLU A 192 11.27 2.06 4.91
CA GLU A 192 12.13 2.66 3.88
C GLU A 192 11.44 2.82 2.51
N GLY A 193 10.17 2.41 2.40
CA GLY A 193 9.50 2.21 1.12
C GLY A 193 10.19 1.14 0.25
N GLY A 194 9.85 1.12 -1.05
CA GLY A 194 10.50 0.24 -2.03
C GLY A 194 10.15 -1.23 -1.88
N SER A 195 11.09 -2.11 -2.21
CA SER A 195 10.84 -3.54 -2.27
C SER A 195 10.93 -4.19 -0.90
N ILE A 196 10.00 -5.11 -0.62
CA ILE A 196 9.98 -5.88 0.62
C ILE A 196 10.35 -7.36 0.39
N PRO A 197 10.96 -8.04 1.37
CA PRO A 197 11.14 -9.49 1.35
C PRO A 197 9.81 -10.22 1.56
N LEU A 198 9.61 -11.33 0.85
CA LEU A 198 8.41 -12.16 0.94
C LEU A 198 8.78 -13.56 1.42
N ALA A 199 7.95 -14.11 2.31
CA ALA A 199 8.08 -15.47 2.84
C ALA A 199 6.80 -16.28 2.55
N TYR A 200 6.92 -17.61 2.64
CA TYR A 200 5.78 -18.55 2.54
C TYR A 200 5.02 -18.51 1.20
N ILE A 201 5.72 -18.24 0.09
CA ILE A 201 5.14 -18.34 -1.25
C ILE A 201 4.89 -19.81 -1.59
N ASN A 202 3.64 -20.13 -1.92
CA ASN A 202 3.21 -21.45 -2.39
C ASN A 202 2.45 -21.32 -3.71
N THR A 203 3.07 -21.73 -4.82
CA THR A 203 2.45 -21.68 -6.15
C THR A 203 1.46 -22.82 -6.43
N SER A 204 1.33 -23.78 -5.50
CA SER A 204 0.24 -24.77 -5.54
C SER A 204 -1.06 -24.21 -4.96
N ASP A 205 -0.99 -23.15 -4.15
CA ASP A 205 -2.17 -22.39 -3.76
C ASP A 205 -2.61 -21.50 -4.92
N THR A 206 -3.87 -21.60 -5.33
CA THR A 206 -4.38 -20.94 -6.55
C THR A 206 -4.41 -19.43 -6.39
N LEU A 207 -4.75 -18.94 -5.19
CA LEU A 207 -4.85 -17.52 -4.92
C LEU A 207 -3.46 -16.89 -4.86
N GLN A 208 -2.52 -17.52 -4.15
CA GLN A 208 -1.13 -17.08 -4.12
C GLN A 208 -0.52 -17.07 -5.52
N LYS A 209 -0.75 -18.13 -6.32
CA LYS A 209 -0.26 -18.20 -7.69
C LYS A 209 -0.81 -17.05 -8.55
N GLN A 210 -2.11 -16.77 -8.44
CA GLN A 210 -2.73 -15.64 -9.16
C GLN A 210 -2.01 -14.33 -8.85
N TYR A 211 -1.81 -14.00 -7.58
CA TYR A 211 -1.19 -12.73 -7.19
C TYR A 211 0.32 -12.68 -7.41
N LEU A 212 1.02 -13.80 -7.30
CA LEU A 212 2.46 -13.86 -7.58
C LEU A 212 2.77 -13.46 -9.04
N TYR A 213 1.85 -13.75 -9.96
CA TYR A 213 1.97 -13.40 -11.37
C TYR A 213 1.09 -12.21 -11.80
N ASP A 214 0.48 -11.51 -10.85
CA ASP A 214 -0.21 -10.24 -11.09
C ASP A 214 0.81 -9.11 -11.08
N GLN A 215 1.03 -8.49 -12.25
CA GLN A 215 2.06 -7.47 -12.44
C GLN A 215 1.80 -6.21 -11.61
N ASP A 216 0.53 -5.79 -11.47
CA ASP A 216 0.17 -4.58 -10.73
C ASP A 216 0.37 -4.80 -9.23
N PHE A 217 -0.01 -5.97 -8.74
CA PHE A 217 0.17 -6.35 -7.34
C PHE A 217 1.65 -6.50 -6.97
N MET A 218 2.43 -7.20 -7.79
CA MET A 218 3.87 -7.34 -7.55
C MET A 218 4.61 -6.01 -7.71
N TYR A 219 4.15 -5.12 -8.61
CA TYR A 219 4.66 -3.75 -8.65
C TYR A 219 4.39 -3.01 -7.32
N ALA A 220 3.20 -3.14 -6.74
CA ALA A 220 2.88 -2.51 -5.47
C ALA A 220 3.75 -3.03 -4.29
N LEU A 221 4.08 -4.33 -4.26
CA LEU A 221 4.98 -4.90 -3.25
C LEU A 221 6.46 -4.54 -3.50
N LYS A 222 6.85 -4.28 -4.75
CA LYS A 222 8.17 -3.78 -5.12
C LYS A 222 8.34 -2.29 -4.80
N ASN A 223 7.25 -1.52 -4.76
CA ASN A 223 7.26 -0.07 -4.65
C ASN A 223 6.34 0.39 -3.50
N THR A 224 6.54 -0.15 -2.29
CA THR A 224 5.80 0.33 -1.13
C THR A 224 6.12 1.81 -0.89
N LYS A 225 5.13 2.55 -0.38
CA LYS A 225 5.30 3.96 -0.03
C LYS A 225 6.20 4.09 1.18
N LYS A 226 6.95 5.19 1.26
CA LYS A 226 7.57 5.65 2.51
C LYS A 226 6.52 6.27 3.44
N PRO A 227 6.75 6.31 4.76
CA PRO A 227 5.81 6.96 5.69
C PRO A 227 5.53 8.42 5.32
N ALA A 228 6.53 9.15 4.80
CA ALA A 228 6.38 10.54 4.38
C ALA A 228 5.44 10.75 3.17
N GLU A 229 5.12 9.69 2.42
CA GLU A 229 4.22 9.74 1.27
C GLU A 229 2.77 9.38 1.65
N ILE A 230 2.50 9.11 2.93
CA ILE A 230 1.20 8.71 3.44
C ILE A 230 0.46 9.92 3.99
N ASP A 231 -0.66 10.27 3.36
CA ASP A 231 -1.68 11.10 3.99
C ASP A 231 -2.65 10.18 4.75
N SER A 232 -2.56 10.20 6.08
CA SER A 232 -3.37 9.35 6.96
C SER A 232 -4.87 9.53 6.73
N LYS A 233 -5.34 10.71 6.31
CA LYS A 233 -6.77 11.03 6.13
C LYS A 233 -7.47 10.14 5.12
N ASN A 234 -6.72 9.54 4.19
CA ASN A 234 -7.27 8.70 3.14
C ASN A 234 -7.66 7.28 3.63
N TYR A 235 -7.18 6.87 4.81
CA TYR A 235 -7.29 5.48 5.25
C TYR A 235 -8.37 5.27 6.31
N LYS A 236 -9.15 4.21 6.12
CA LYS A 236 -10.17 3.74 7.07
C LYS A 236 -9.62 2.71 8.07
N ALA A 237 -8.54 2.04 7.71
CA ALA A 237 -7.83 1.15 8.62
C ALA A 237 -6.34 1.09 8.26
N VAL A 238 -5.54 0.78 9.27
CA VAL A 238 -4.19 0.24 9.09
C VAL A 238 -4.19 -1.25 9.42
N HIS A 239 -3.44 -2.03 8.66
CA HIS A 239 -3.34 -3.48 8.81
C HIS A 239 -1.87 -3.92 8.80
N TYR A 240 -1.36 -4.31 9.97
CA TYR A 240 -0.01 -4.83 10.14
C TYR A 240 0.05 -6.30 9.73
N ILE A 241 0.80 -6.58 8.67
CA ILE A 241 1.03 -7.93 8.15
C ILE A 241 2.15 -8.59 8.98
N GLY A 242 2.03 -9.89 9.25
CA GLY A 242 3.06 -10.69 9.90
C GLY A 242 4.04 -11.32 8.91
N GLY A 243 4.55 -12.49 9.32
CA GLY A 243 5.85 -12.98 8.89
C GLY A 243 6.97 -12.45 9.79
N GLY A 244 8.10 -13.16 9.85
CA GLY A 244 9.14 -12.87 10.84
C GLY A 244 9.79 -11.49 10.67
N SER A 245 9.71 -10.87 9.48
CA SER A 245 10.19 -9.50 9.25
C SER A 245 9.42 -8.45 10.06
N ALA A 246 8.16 -8.70 10.41
CA ALA A 246 7.31 -7.76 11.14
C ALA A 246 7.82 -7.43 12.56
N MET A 247 8.69 -8.28 13.11
CA MET A 247 9.37 -8.04 14.38
C MET A 247 10.40 -6.91 14.32
N TYR A 248 10.78 -6.45 13.13
CA TYR A 248 11.88 -5.52 12.90
C TYR A 248 11.46 -4.35 12.02
N ASP A 249 12.09 -3.19 12.24
CA ASP A 249 11.91 -1.92 11.55
C ASP A 249 10.54 -1.26 11.78
N VAL A 250 9.46 -2.03 11.84
CA VAL A 250 8.08 -1.53 11.98
C VAL A 250 7.72 -1.13 13.42
N PRO A 251 7.97 -1.96 14.46
CA PRO A 251 7.55 -1.64 15.84
C PRO A 251 8.13 -0.33 16.39
N GLU A 252 9.31 0.07 15.96
CA GLU A 252 10.07 1.24 16.40
C GLU A 252 9.92 2.46 15.48
N ASN A 253 9.32 2.32 14.30
CA ASN A 253 9.21 3.41 13.35
C ASN A 253 8.17 4.46 13.79
N ALA A 254 8.66 5.57 14.34
CA ALA A 254 7.82 6.65 14.86
C ALA A 254 6.88 7.26 13.80
N ALA A 255 7.26 7.30 12.53
CA ALA A 255 6.41 7.83 11.47
C ALA A 255 5.23 6.91 11.18
N ILE A 256 5.44 5.59 11.13
CA ILE A 256 4.38 4.59 11.00
C ILE A 256 3.46 4.61 12.23
N GLN A 257 4.03 4.70 13.45
CA GLN A 257 3.23 4.84 14.67
C GLN A 257 2.33 6.08 14.61
N THR A 258 2.88 7.22 14.17
CA THR A 258 2.12 8.46 14.00
C THR A 258 0.98 8.30 13.00
N ILE A 259 1.23 7.65 11.86
CA ILE A 259 0.19 7.37 10.85
C ILE A 259 -0.92 6.51 11.45
N ALA A 260 -0.58 5.41 12.11
CA ALA A 260 -1.55 4.49 12.71
C ALA A 260 -2.42 5.19 13.76
N LEU A 261 -1.81 6.00 14.63
CA LEU A 261 -2.53 6.76 15.65
C LEU A 261 -3.40 7.85 15.05
N LYS A 262 -2.97 8.55 13.99
CA LYS A 262 -3.86 9.50 13.28
C LYS A 262 -5.06 8.80 12.66
N VAL A 263 -4.86 7.65 12.03
CA VAL A 263 -5.97 6.84 11.51
C VAL A 263 -6.92 6.46 12.65
N TYR A 264 -6.40 6.06 13.81
CA TYR A 264 -7.23 5.64 14.94
C TYR A 264 -7.91 6.81 15.67
N GLU A 265 -7.22 7.89 16.00
CA GLU A 265 -7.73 8.95 16.87
C GLU A 265 -8.45 10.04 16.07
N GLU A 266 -7.90 10.46 14.93
CA GLU A 266 -8.46 11.54 14.12
C GLU A 266 -9.52 11.01 13.15
N ASN A 267 -9.21 9.98 12.36
CA ASN A 267 -10.14 9.47 11.34
C ASN A 267 -11.21 8.54 11.91
N LYS A 268 -11.12 8.19 13.20
CA LYS A 268 -11.93 7.15 13.84
C LYS A 268 -11.86 5.80 13.11
N GLY A 269 -10.73 5.51 12.47
CA GLY A 269 -10.46 4.27 11.72
C GLY A 269 -10.04 3.09 12.60
N ILE A 270 -9.65 1.99 11.97
CA ILE A 270 -9.34 0.73 12.67
C ILE A 270 -7.82 0.50 12.69
N ILE A 271 -7.31 0.02 13.81
CA ILE A 271 -5.97 -0.58 13.88
C ILE A 271 -6.14 -2.09 13.85
N SER A 272 -5.38 -2.76 13.00
CA SER A 272 -5.46 -4.21 12.90
C SER A 272 -4.12 -4.87 12.67
N SER A 273 -3.98 -6.12 13.11
CA SER A 273 -2.76 -6.90 12.91
C SER A 273 -3.07 -8.40 12.76
N VAL A 274 -2.13 -9.14 12.21
CA VAL A 274 -2.20 -10.61 12.17
C VAL A 274 -0.84 -11.24 12.41
N CYS A 275 -0.80 -12.39 13.08
CA CYS A 275 0.43 -13.17 13.29
C CYS A 275 1.51 -12.33 14.01
N HIS A 276 2.73 -12.25 13.46
CA HIS A 276 3.79 -11.37 13.96
C HIS A 276 3.55 -9.88 13.71
N GLY A 277 2.58 -9.51 12.86
CA GLY A 277 2.20 -8.12 12.62
C GLY A 277 1.76 -7.41 13.89
N THR A 278 1.31 -8.16 14.92
CA THR A 278 1.00 -7.63 16.25
C THR A 278 2.20 -6.95 16.91
N ALA A 279 3.43 -7.29 16.54
CA ALA A 279 4.64 -6.56 16.91
C ALA A 279 4.55 -5.06 16.57
N GLY A 280 3.90 -4.70 15.45
CA GLY A 280 3.78 -3.31 15.01
C GLY A 280 2.85 -2.46 15.88
N ILE A 281 1.96 -3.07 16.67
CA ILE A 281 1.01 -2.34 17.52
C ILE A 281 1.46 -2.26 18.98
N VAL A 282 2.46 -3.04 19.39
CA VAL A 282 2.80 -3.15 20.81
C VAL A 282 3.15 -1.79 21.40
N ASN A 283 3.88 -0.94 20.66
CA ASN A 283 4.44 0.33 21.14
C ASN A 283 3.49 1.53 20.96
N LEU A 284 2.31 1.34 20.36
CA LEU A 284 1.41 2.44 20.08
C LEU A 284 0.87 3.03 21.37
N LYS A 285 0.96 4.36 21.50
CA LYS A 285 0.43 5.11 22.63
C LYS A 285 -0.56 6.16 22.14
N THR A 286 -1.72 6.21 22.76
CA THR A 286 -2.72 7.25 22.49
C THR A 286 -2.25 8.61 23.00
N ASN A 287 -2.92 9.70 22.61
CA ASN A 287 -2.54 11.07 22.98
C ASN A 287 -2.56 11.33 24.50
N ASP A 288 -3.27 10.50 25.27
CA ASP A 288 -3.29 10.50 26.73
C ASP A 288 -2.08 9.79 27.37
N GLY A 289 -1.18 9.24 26.54
CA GLY A 289 0.06 8.58 26.96
C GLY A 289 -0.09 7.10 27.30
N ASN A 290 -1.30 6.54 27.29
CA ASN A 290 -1.57 5.13 27.57
C ASN A 290 -1.17 4.26 26.38
N TYR A 291 -0.72 3.03 26.64
CA TYR A 291 -0.58 2.05 25.57
C TYR A 291 -1.94 1.74 24.98
N LEU A 292 -2.03 1.75 23.64
CA LEU A 292 -3.26 1.45 22.91
C LEU A 292 -3.86 0.10 23.30
N VAL A 293 -2.99 -0.87 23.63
CA VAL A 293 -3.37 -2.24 24.00
C VAL A 293 -3.81 -2.39 25.45
N ALA A 294 -3.64 -1.36 26.30
CA ALA A 294 -3.96 -1.45 27.72
C ALA A 294 -5.46 -1.70 27.95
N GLY A 295 -5.78 -2.75 28.72
CA GLY A 295 -7.14 -3.20 29.00
C GLY A 295 -7.86 -3.84 27.80
N LYS A 296 -7.18 -4.05 26.67
CA LYS A 296 -7.77 -4.57 25.43
C LYS A 296 -7.48 -6.04 25.23
N LYS A 297 -8.45 -6.76 24.65
CA LYS A 297 -8.22 -8.12 24.15
C LYS A 297 -7.45 -8.07 22.85
N ILE A 298 -6.29 -8.73 22.81
CA ILE A 298 -5.37 -8.72 21.68
C ILE A 298 -4.99 -10.16 21.33
N SER A 299 -4.87 -10.46 20.05
CA SER A 299 -4.30 -11.70 19.52
C SER A 299 -3.07 -11.41 18.66
N GLY A 300 -2.36 -12.47 18.32
CA GLY A 300 -1.13 -12.48 17.54
C GLY A 300 -0.52 -13.87 17.59
N TYR A 301 0.68 -14.01 17.03
CA TYR A 301 1.39 -15.28 17.14
C TYR A 301 1.86 -15.50 18.60
N PRO A 302 1.38 -16.52 19.32
CA PRO A 302 1.70 -16.71 20.74
C PRO A 302 3.16 -17.11 20.97
N ASP A 303 3.76 -16.63 22.05
CA ASP A 303 5.16 -16.93 22.39
C ASP A 303 5.40 -18.43 22.62
N SER A 304 4.38 -19.14 23.11
CA SER A 304 4.40 -20.60 23.28
C SER A 304 4.36 -21.37 21.96
N PHE A 305 3.96 -20.71 20.87
CA PHE A 305 3.98 -21.29 19.53
C PHE A 305 5.31 -21.02 18.79
N GLU A 306 6.19 -20.19 19.33
CA GLU A 306 7.53 -20.07 18.79
C GLU A 306 8.35 -21.34 18.98
N LYS A 307 9.23 -21.62 18.03
CA LYS A 307 10.27 -22.63 18.21
C LYS A 307 11.41 -21.99 19.01
N GLN A 308 11.27 -22.00 20.34
CA GLN A 308 12.17 -21.27 21.26
C GLN A 308 13.61 -21.78 21.27
N ASP A 309 13.85 -23.02 20.83
CA ASP A 309 15.18 -23.62 20.60
C ASP A 309 15.76 -23.29 19.21
N GLY A 310 14.98 -22.62 18.34
CA GLY A 310 15.41 -22.24 17.00
C GLY A 310 16.44 -21.11 17.00
N GLU A 311 17.42 -21.17 16.10
CA GLU A 311 18.47 -20.14 15.98
C GLU A 311 17.91 -18.73 15.72
N TYR A 312 16.80 -18.61 14.96
CA TYR A 312 16.15 -17.33 14.70
C TYR A 312 15.63 -16.65 15.96
N PHE A 313 15.17 -17.44 16.94
CA PHE A 313 14.53 -16.95 18.16
C PHE A 313 15.48 -16.12 19.02
N LYS A 314 16.79 -16.43 18.97
CA LYS A 314 17.85 -15.68 19.66
C LYS A 314 17.97 -14.22 19.19
N TYR A 315 17.43 -13.91 18.02
CA TYR A 315 17.47 -12.58 17.41
C TYR A 315 16.15 -11.82 17.55
N PHE A 316 15.14 -12.39 18.24
CA PHE A 316 13.90 -11.66 18.51
C PHE A 316 14.17 -10.45 19.41
N PRO A 317 13.71 -9.24 19.05
CA PRO A 317 13.95 -8.06 19.85
C PRO A 317 13.10 -8.05 21.13
N PHE A 318 11.97 -8.75 21.10
CA PHE A 318 11.05 -8.96 22.21
C PHE A 318 10.10 -10.12 21.89
N LEU A 319 9.27 -10.51 22.85
CA LEU A 319 8.23 -11.52 22.71
C LEU A 319 6.86 -10.84 22.68
N ILE A 320 6.04 -11.11 21.65
CA ILE A 320 4.81 -10.34 21.39
C ILE A 320 3.83 -10.50 22.53
N GLN A 321 3.52 -11.73 22.93
CA GLN A 321 2.50 -11.96 23.97
C GLN A 321 2.95 -11.33 25.29
N LYS A 322 4.18 -11.61 25.72
CA LYS A 322 4.75 -11.01 26.93
C LYS A 322 4.69 -9.48 26.92
N THR A 323 5.08 -8.86 25.81
CA THR A 323 5.10 -7.39 25.70
C THR A 323 3.69 -6.79 25.68
N ILE A 324 2.70 -7.46 25.08
CA ILE A 324 1.29 -7.04 25.17
C ILE A 324 0.80 -7.09 26.63
N GLU A 325 1.08 -8.17 27.35
CA GLU A 325 0.69 -8.35 28.74
C GLU A 325 1.37 -7.33 29.67
N GLU A 326 2.66 -7.06 29.49
CA GLU A 326 3.41 -6.02 30.21
C GLU A 326 2.85 -4.61 29.98
N ARG A 327 2.15 -4.40 28.86
CA ARG A 327 1.49 -3.13 28.50
C ARG A 327 0.02 -3.08 28.89
N GLY A 328 -0.41 -4.04 29.72
CA GLY A 328 -1.75 -4.13 30.26
C GLY A 328 -2.78 -4.73 29.31
N GLY A 329 -2.36 -5.25 28.15
CA GLY A 329 -3.25 -5.97 27.24
C GLY A 329 -3.54 -7.39 27.72
N VAL A 330 -4.67 -7.93 27.27
CA VAL A 330 -5.07 -9.31 27.56
C VAL A 330 -4.87 -10.15 26.30
N PHE A 331 -3.80 -10.95 26.29
CA PHE A 331 -3.48 -11.77 25.13
C PHE A 331 -4.38 -13.02 25.04
N LYS A 332 -4.99 -13.25 23.87
CA LYS A 332 -5.90 -14.38 23.59
C LYS A 332 -5.48 -15.12 22.32
N PHE A 333 -5.53 -16.44 22.39
CA PHE A 333 -5.23 -17.32 21.29
C PHE A 333 -5.93 -18.67 21.44
N SER A 334 -6.04 -19.38 20.32
CA SER A 334 -6.62 -20.70 20.16
C SER A 334 -5.55 -21.74 19.81
N ALA A 335 -5.95 -22.92 19.33
CA ALA A 335 -5.02 -23.92 18.84
C ALA A 335 -4.12 -23.39 17.70
N ARG A 336 -2.87 -23.87 17.62
CA ARG A 336 -1.80 -23.36 16.74
C ARG A 336 -2.20 -23.11 15.29
N SER A 337 -2.96 -24.02 14.69
CA SER A 337 -3.35 -23.97 13.28
C SER A 337 -4.80 -23.57 13.06
N ALA A 338 -5.50 -23.10 14.10
CA ALA A 338 -6.86 -22.61 13.97
C ALA A 338 -6.87 -21.11 13.65
N SER A 339 -7.88 -20.69 12.90
CA SER A 339 -8.22 -19.28 12.75
C SER A 339 -8.75 -18.72 14.07
N HIS A 340 -8.24 -17.57 14.50
CA HIS A 340 -8.70 -16.89 15.72
C HIS A 340 -8.52 -15.39 15.58
N VAL A 341 -9.62 -14.66 15.77
CA VAL A 341 -9.71 -13.21 15.60
C VAL A 341 -10.30 -12.61 16.86
N GLU A 342 -9.59 -11.64 17.43
CA GLU A 342 -10.06 -10.82 18.54
C GLU A 342 -10.44 -9.43 18.05
N THR A 343 -11.55 -8.91 18.59
CA THR A 343 -12.02 -7.56 18.30
C THR A 343 -12.37 -6.87 19.61
N ASP A 344 -11.75 -5.72 19.85
CA ASP A 344 -12.04 -4.86 20.99
C ASP A 344 -12.17 -3.41 20.51
N GLY A 345 -13.42 -2.97 20.36
CA GLY A 345 -13.73 -1.69 19.72
C GLY A 345 -13.21 -1.62 18.29
N ARG A 346 -12.27 -0.70 18.04
CA ARG A 346 -11.65 -0.47 16.71
C ARG A 346 -10.27 -1.08 16.58
N ILE A 347 -9.96 -2.09 17.40
CA ILE A 347 -8.75 -2.91 17.31
C ILE A 347 -9.15 -4.33 16.90
N VAL A 348 -8.62 -4.81 15.77
CA VAL A 348 -8.92 -6.15 15.23
C VAL A 348 -7.62 -6.92 15.05
N THR A 349 -7.44 -8.04 15.74
CA THR A 349 -6.17 -8.79 15.72
C THR A 349 -6.38 -10.26 15.45
N GLY A 350 -5.46 -10.89 14.71
CA GLY A 350 -5.55 -12.30 14.33
C GLY A 350 -4.30 -13.10 14.71
N GLN A 351 -4.48 -14.38 15.02
CA GLN A 351 -3.42 -15.23 15.56
C GLN A 351 -2.33 -15.62 14.53
N ASN A 352 -2.72 -15.96 13.31
CA ASN A 352 -1.87 -16.59 12.30
C ASN A 352 -2.44 -16.35 10.89
N PHE A 353 -1.80 -16.92 9.85
CA PHE A 353 -2.26 -16.74 8.46
C PHE A 353 -3.68 -17.24 8.19
N GLU A 354 -4.17 -18.26 8.90
CA GLU A 354 -5.56 -18.73 8.83
C GLU A 354 -6.57 -17.67 9.31
N SER A 355 -6.08 -16.66 10.04
CA SER A 355 -6.87 -15.56 10.59
C SER A 355 -6.94 -14.36 9.64
N SER A 356 -6.10 -14.28 8.60
CA SER A 356 -5.98 -13.08 7.75
C SER A 356 -7.29 -12.70 7.07
N ARG A 357 -8.00 -13.66 6.48
CA ARG A 357 -9.33 -13.42 5.89
C ARG A 357 -10.34 -12.96 6.94
N GLY A 358 -10.34 -13.59 8.12
CA GLY A 358 -11.25 -13.25 9.22
C GLY A 358 -11.04 -11.83 9.73
N VAL A 359 -9.77 -11.41 9.89
CA VAL A 359 -9.41 -10.03 10.25
C VAL A 359 -9.91 -9.04 9.20
N ALA A 360 -9.66 -9.30 7.91
CA ALA A 360 -10.12 -8.43 6.83
C ALA A 360 -11.64 -8.29 6.79
N LEU A 361 -12.38 -9.40 6.89
CA LEU A 361 -13.84 -9.40 6.95
C LEU A 361 -14.37 -8.59 8.14
N LYS A 362 -13.75 -8.73 9.32
CA LYS A 362 -14.17 -7.99 10.51
C LYS A 362 -13.91 -6.48 10.39
N ILE A 363 -12.82 -6.08 9.74
CA ILE A 363 -12.55 -4.67 9.42
C ILE A 363 -13.63 -4.12 8.49
N ILE A 364 -14.00 -4.87 7.44
CA ILE A 364 -15.06 -4.48 6.50
C ILE A 364 -16.41 -4.33 7.23
N GLU A 365 -16.75 -5.30 8.09
CA GLU A 365 -17.96 -5.25 8.92
C GLU A 365 -18.02 -3.97 9.76
N LEU A 366 -16.94 -3.63 10.48
CA LEU A 366 -16.87 -2.42 11.31
C LEU A 366 -16.97 -1.13 10.48
N ILE A 367 -16.29 -1.07 9.32
CA ILE A 367 -16.36 0.09 8.42
C ILE A 367 -17.77 0.29 7.84
N ASN A 368 -18.51 -0.80 7.60
CA ASN A 368 -19.87 -0.74 7.08
C ASN A 368 -20.91 -0.51 8.18
N GLY A 369 -20.71 -1.04 9.39
CA GLY A 369 -21.56 -0.76 10.56
C GLY A 369 -21.56 0.72 10.93
N ALA A 370 -20.40 1.38 10.89
CA ALA A 370 -20.27 2.82 11.15
C ALA A 370 -20.93 3.74 10.10
N LYS A 371 -21.49 3.20 9.00
CA LYS A 371 -22.32 3.99 8.07
C LYS A 371 -23.78 4.12 8.54
N ASN A 372 -24.23 3.21 9.41
CA ASN A 372 -25.64 3.07 9.78
C ASN A 372 -25.97 3.75 11.12
N GLU A 373 -24.97 4.38 11.74
CA GLU A 373 -25.08 5.31 12.88
C GLU A 373 -24.82 6.73 12.36
#